data_AF-A0A382BRR6-F1
#
_entry.id   AF-A0A382BRR6-F1
#
_cell.length_a   1.000
_cell.length_b   1.000
_cell.length_c   1.000
_cell.angle_alpha   90.00
_cell.angle_beta   90.00
_cell.angle_gamma   90.00
#
_symmetry.space_group_name_H-M   'P 1'
#
loop_
_entity.id
_entity.type
_entity.pdbx_description
1 polymer ?
#
loop_
_entity_poly.entity_id
_entity_poly.type
_entity_poly.pdbx_seq_one_letter_code
_entity_poly.pdbx_strand_id
1 'polypeptide(L)'
;MAITVMRTAYSGVVRDALDYSTAFCAADGQVIAQGLTIMLHLGSFPAAINSVLTKFDGRIKPGDVFILNDPYTSGGIHLPDVYIIKPIFATDTLRGFVGVVAHQADIGGLVPGSNSTESVDIYQEGLRIPTSKLYDAGKPNEAIFDFIATNVRLPVQVRGDMRSQLAACDIGERAVLDLIARYGADNLTKYFDTLLNYSEQRARSEIKALPDGTFKFEDFIDADNIEEGPVKIAVKIDIKGDDIFVDLSGSSPQVPAGINSPIPFTRAAIYGAVRLIMDPDIPNAAGYHRPIHINV
;
A
#
# COMPACT_ATOMS: atom_id res chain seq x y z
N MET A 1 8.51 -13.44 -1.98
CA MET A 1 8.22 -12.63 -0.77
C MET A 1 6.93 -13.09 -0.09
N ALA A 2 5.77 -13.04 -0.74
CA ALA A 2 4.48 -13.42 -0.14
C ALA A 2 4.48 -14.78 0.59
N ILE A 3 5.00 -15.84 -0.06
CA ILE A 3 5.14 -17.17 0.56
C ILE A 3 5.97 -17.13 1.85
N THR A 4 7.01 -16.30 1.91
CA THR A 4 7.82 -16.12 3.12
C THR A 4 6.98 -15.52 4.23
N VAL A 5 6.17 -14.51 3.93
CA VAL A 5 5.26 -13.89 4.90
C VAL A 5 4.31 -14.94 5.46
N MET A 6 3.54 -15.60 4.58
CA MET A 6 2.59 -16.65 4.96
C MET A 6 3.21 -17.73 5.86
N ARG A 7 4.42 -18.20 5.54
CA ARG A 7 5.05 -19.31 6.27
C ARG A 7 5.70 -18.92 7.59
N THR A 8 5.95 -17.64 7.81
CA THR A 8 6.72 -17.17 8.98
C THR A 8 5.91 -16.22 9.87
N ALA A 9 4.71 -15.83 9.46
CA ALA A 9 3.78 -15.04 10.24
C ALA A 9 3.29 -15.78 11.49
N TYR A 10 2.95 -15.01 12.51
CA TYR A 10 2.58 -15.46 13.85
C TYR A 10 1.07 -15.33 14.07
N SER A 11 0.45 -14.27 13.56
CA SER A 11 -0.99 -14.08 13.67
C SER A 11 -1.77 -14.89 12.63
N GLY A 12 -2.99 -15.30 12.98
CA GLY A 12 -3.92 -15.89 12.03
C GLY A 12 -4.39 -14.91 10.95
N VAL A 13 -4.36 -13.59 11.23
CA VAL A 13 -4.70 -12.53 10.26
C VAL A 13 -3.76 -12.59 9.06
N VAL A 14 -2.45 -12.62 9.31
CA VAL A 14 -1.46 -12.66 8.24
C VAL A 14 -1.30 -14.09 7.68
N ARG A 15 -1.24 -15.11 8.54
CA ARG A 15 -0.95 -16.49 8.13
C ARG A 15 -2.13 -17.18 7.44
N ASP A 16 -3.33 -17.07 8.03
CA ASP A 16 -4.49 -17.88 7.66
C ASP A 16 -5.49 -17.08 6.81
N ALA A 17 -5.74 -15.81 7.16
CA ALA A 17 -6.61 -14.91 6.38
C ALA A 17 -5.88 -14.23 5.21
N LEU A 18 -4.55 -14.33 5.16
CA LEU A 18 -3.69 -13.81 4.09
C LEU A 18 -3.80 -12.28 3.93
N ASP A 19 -3.98 -11.57 5.05
CA ASP A 19 -4.12 -10.11 5.07
C ASP A 19 -2.76 -9.40 5.08
N TYR A 20 -2.10 -9.45 3.92
CA TYR A 20 -0.83 -8.79 3.65
C TYR A 20 -0.63 -8.62 2.15
N SER A 21 0.28 -7.75 1.72
CA SER A 21 0.73 -7.66 0.33
C SER A 21 2.22 -7.37 0.24
N THR A 22 2.84 -7.76 -0.87
CA THR A 22 4.26 -7.51 -1.13
C THR A 22 4.45 -6.79 -2.44
N ALA A 23 5.40 -5.86 -2.52
CA ALA A 23 5.72 -5.17 -3.77
C ALA A 23 7.22 -5.02 -3.98
N PHE A 24 7.60 -4.96 -5.26
CA PHE A 24 8.87 -4.44 -5.71
C PHE A 24 8.61 -3.15 -6.50
N CYS A 25 9.29 -2.08 -6.10
CA CYS A 25 9.19 -0.76 -6.70
C CYS A 25 10.55 -0.34 -7.27
N ALA A 26 10.54 0.38 -8.38
CA ALA A 26 11.72 1.03 -8.94
C ALA A 26 12.22 2.14 -8.00
N ALA A 27 13.41 2.69 -8.29
CA ALA A 27 14.06 3.69 -7.45
C ALA A 27 13.26 5.00 -7.33
N ASP A 28 12.42 5.31 -8.31
CA ASP A 28 11.48 6.43 -8.32
C ASP A 28 10.15 6.13 -7.61
N GLY A 29 9.99 4.93 -7.08
CA GLY A 29 8.79 4.48 -6.37
C GLY A 29 7.69 3.87 -7.24
N GLN A 30 7.88 3.76 -8.56
CA GLN A 30 6.90 3.08 -9.42
C GLN A 30 6.84 1.58 -9.10
N VAL A 31 5.65 1.05 -8.86
CA VAL A 31 5.44 -0.38 -8.59
C VAL A 31 5.70 -1.18 -9.87
N ILE A 32 6.71 -2.04 -9.85
CA ILE A 32 7.08 -2.90 -10.98
C ILE A 32 6.39 -4.25 -10.91
N ALA A 33 6.26 -4.78 -9.70
CA ALA A 33 5.54 -6.02 -9.46
C ALA A 33 4.91 -6.00 -8.08
N GLN A 34 3.67 -6.48 -8.01
CA GLN A 34 2.98 -6.68 -6.75
C GLN A 34 2.57 -8.16 -6.62
N GLY A 35 2.72 -8.72 -5.42
CA GLY A 35 2.22 -10.04 -5.08
C GLY A 35 0.69 -10.07 -5.20
N LEU A 36 0.16 -11.19 -5.69
CA LEU A 36 -1.27 -11.46 -5.79
C LEU A 36 -1.84 -11.73 -4.40
N THR A 37 -2.25 -10.67 -3.73
CA THR A 37 -2.82 -10.67 -2.39
C THR A 37 -3.96 -9.65 -2.33
N ILE A 38 -4.29 -9.05 -1.18
CA ILE A 38 -5.48 -8.21 -1.02
C ILE A 38 -5.53 -7.05 -2.03
N MET A 39 -6.68 -6.97 -2.70
CA MET A 39 -6.97 -5.97 -3.73
C MET A 39 -6.81 -4.53 -3.22
N LEU A 40 -7.19 -4.25 -1.97
CA LEU A 40 -7.12 -2.91 -1.39
C LEU A 40 -5.67 -2.44 -1.13
N HIS A 41 -4.70 -3.36 -1.12
CA HIS A 41 -3.29 -2.97 -1.08
C HIS A 41 -2.77 -2.56 -2.47
N LEU A 42 -3.52 -2.83 -3.54
CA LEU A 42 -3.17 -2.49 -4.92
C LEU A 42 -3.22 -0.98 -5.13
N GLY A 43 -2.06 -0.36 -5.34
CA GLY A 43 -1.95 1.10 -5.43
C GLY A 43 -1.69 1.81 -4.10
N SER A 44 -1.49 1.06 -3.01
CA SER A 44 -1.13 1.64 -1.71
C SER A 44 0.37 1.93 -1.55
N PHE A 45 1.23 1.08 -2.13
CA PHE A 45 2.69 1.23 -2.07
C PHE A 45 3.23 2.57 -2.60
N PRO A 46 2.73 3.15 -3.71
CA PRO A 46 3.22 4.44 -4.20
C PRO A 46 3.22 5.55 -3.15
N ALA A 47 2.15 5.67 -2.34
CA ALA A 47 2.05 6.69 -1.31
C ALA A 47 3.06 6.46 -0.17
N ALA A 48 3.18 5.21 0.29
CA ALA A 48 4.13 4.81 1.33
C ALA A 48 5.59 5.03 0.89
N ILE A 49 5.95 4.64 -0.33
CA ILE A 49 7.30 4.85 -0.90
C ILE A 49 7.57 6.34 -1.11
N ASN A 50 6.60 7.10 -1.62
CA ASN A 50 6.75 8.54 -1.78
C ASN A 50 6.98 9.24 -0.42
N SER A 51 6.35 8.76 0.65
CA SER A 51 6.61 9.28 2.00
C SER A 51 8.06 9.04 2.44
N VAL A 52 8.62 7.86 2.15
CA VAL A 52 10.04 7.55 2.41
C VAL A 52 10.96 8.46 1.59
N LEU A 53 10.73 8.54 0.28
CA LEU A 53 11.53 9.35 -0.65
C LEU A 53 11.52 10.83 -0.24
N THR A 54 10.35 11.37 0.11
CA THR A 54 10.20 12.78 0.53
C THR A 54 10.85 13.01 1.88
N LYS A 55 10.53 12.19 2.89
CA LYS A 55 10.99 12.40 4.27
C LYS A 55 12.49 12.14 4.42
N PHE A 56 13.08 11.26 3.63
CA PHE A 56 14.49 10.87 3.72
C PHE A 56 15.29 11.23 2.48
N ASP A 57 14.87 12.23 1.71
CA ASP A 57 15.61 12.70 0.53
C ASP A 57 17.09 12.95 0.85
N GLY A 58 17.97 12.41 0.00
CA GLY A 58 19.42 12.40 0.16
C GLY A 58 19.96 11.64 1.39
N ARG A 59 19.11 10.95 2.17
CA ARG A 59 19.46 10.32 3.46
C ARG A 59 19.12 8.83 3.57
N ILE A 60 18.62 8.22 2.50
CA ILE A 60 18.42 6.77 2.38
C ILE A 60 19.78 6.10 2.17
N LYS A 61 20.09 5.08 2.97
CA LYS A 61 21.39 4.40 2.97
C LYS A 61 21.23 2.87 2.85
N PRO A 62 22.25 2.15 2.37
CA PRO A 62 22.30 0.70 2.45
C PRO A 62 22.06 0.21 3.88
N GLY A 63 21.23 -0.83 4.03
CA GLY A 63 20.87 -1.41 5.33
C GLY A 63 19.79 -0.65 6.11
N ASP A 64 19.29 0.48 5.61
CA ASP A 64 18.08 1.09 6.17
C ASP A 64 16.88 0.16 5.99
N VAL A 65 15.92 0.24 6.91
CA VAL A 65 14.57 -0.32 6.75
C VAL A 65 13.59 0.69 7.33
N PHE A 66 12.52 0.98 6.61
CA PHE A 66 11.51 1.96 6.98
C PHE A 66 10.22 1.28 7.46
N ILE A 67 9.51 1.93 8.37
CA ILE A 67 8.20 1.53 8.89
C ILE A 67 7.23 2.71 8.88
N LEU A 68 5.97 2.45 8.56
CA LEU A 68 4.86 3.41 8.64
C LEU A 68 3.49 2.71 8.63
N ASN A 69 2.47 3.40 9.13
CA ASN A 69 1.05 3.07 8.89
C ASN A 69 0.17 4.32 8.83
N ASP A 70 0.65 5.49 9.27
CA ASP A 70 -0.21 6.66 9.42
C ASP A 70 -0.70 7.18 8.06
N PRO A 71 -2.02 7.17 7.82
CA PRO A 71 -2.55 7.50 6.50
C PRO A 71 -2.45 9.00 6.17
N TYR A 72 -2.44 9.85 7.18
CA TYR A 72 -2.51 11.31 6.98
C TYR A 72 -1.14 11.97 6.79
N THR A 73 -0.09 11.45 7.42
CA THR A 73 1.27 12.04 7.29
C THR A 73 2.26 11.15 6.57
N SER A 74 1.97 9.86 6.41
CA SER A 74 2.98 8.84 6.06
C SER A 74 2.59 7.91 4.91
N GLY A 75 1.45 8.16 4.25
CA GLY A 75 1.05 7.41 3.06
C GLY A 75 0.54 5.99 3.33
N GLY A 76 0.23 5.67 4.58
CA GLY A 76 -0.50 4.45 4.92
C GLY A 76 -1.96 4.50 4.44
N ILE A 77 -2.67 3.38 4.58
CA ILE A 77 -4.05 3.24 4.11
C ILE A 77 -5.07 3.11 5.24
N HIS A 78 -4.66 2.50 6.36
CA HIS A 78 -5.32 2.55 7.67
C HIS A 78 -4.30 2.08 8.72
N LEU A 79 -4.59 2.24 10.02
CA LEU A 79 -3.61 1.96 11.07
C LEU A 79 -3.21 0.48 11.21
N PRO A 80 -4.11 -0.50 11.07
CA PRO A 80 -3.74 -1.91 11.18
C PRO A 80 -2.72 -2.36 10.13
N ASP A 81 -2.71 -1.74 8.94
CA ASP A 81 -1.77 -2.08 7.88
C ASP A 81 -0.42 -1.39 8.08
N VAL A 82 0.52 -2.15 8.63
CA VAL A 82 1.89 -1.66 8.83
C VAL A 82 2.76 -2.03 7.64
N TYR A 83 3.39 -1.03 7.05
CA TYR A 83 4.35 -1.16 5.97
C TYR A 83 5.76 -1.34 6.54
N ILE A 84 6.51 -2.30 5.99
CA ILE A 84 7.96 -2.41 6.12
C ILE A 84 8.55 -2.30 4.73
N ILE A 85 9.49 -1.36 4.55
CA ILE A 85 10.06 -1.01 3.25
C ILE A 85 11.58 -1.04 3.35
N LYS A 86 12.21 -1.81 2.48
CA LYS A 86 13.67 -1.93 2.40
C LYS A 86 14.18 -1.38 1.07
N PRO A 87 15.05 -0.35 1.06
CA PRO A 87 15.74 0.08 -0.15
C PRO A 87 16.74 -0.97 -0.61
N ILE A 88 16.90 -1.10 -1.92
CA ILE A 88 17.84 -2.04 -2.53
C ILE A 88 18.96 -1.23 -3.16
N PHE A 89 20.19 -1.51 -2.76
CA PHE A 89 21.39 -0.89 -3.32
C PHE A 89 22.20 -1.92 -4.11
N ALA A 90 22.59 -1.54 -5.33
CA ALA A 90 23.67 -2.23 -6.03
C ALA A 90 24.88 -1.29 -6.01
N THR A 91 25.96 -1.76 -5.37
CA THR A 91 27.07 -0.91 -4.92
C THR A 91 26.56 0.22 -4.03
N ASP A 92 26.65 1.48 -4.48
CA ASP A 92 26.22 2.67 -3.73
C ASP A 92 25.04 3.38 -4.42
N THR A 93 24.43 2.76 -5.43
CA THR A 93 23.28 3.32 -6.14
C THR A 93 21.99 2.65 -5.68
N LEU A 94 21.01 3.47 -5.29
CA LEU A 94 19.64 3.02 -5.04
C LEU A 94 19.03 2.48 -6.33
N ARG A 95 18.59 1.21 -6.31
CA ARG A 95 18.01 0.53 -7.47
C ARG A 95 16.52 0.25 -7.35
N GLY A 96 15.95 0.42 -6.16
CA GLY A 96 14.53 0.22 -5.93
C GLY A 96 14.23 -0.03 -4.47
N PHE A 97 13.02 -0.52 -4.23
CA PHE A 97 12.53 -0.87 -2.91
C PHE A 97 11.77 -2.19 -2.96
N VAL A 98 11.86 -2.97 -1.90
CA VAL A 98 10.94 -4.06 -1.63
C VAL A 98 10.13 -3.72 -0.40
N GLY A 99 8.82 -3.90 -0.49
CA GLY A 99 7.88 -3.56 0.56
C GLY A 99 6.98 -4.72 0.92
N VAL A 100 6.59 -4.77 2.18
CA VAL A 100 5.51 -5.63 2.67
C VAL A 100 4.58 -4.78 3.51
N VAL A 101 3.28 -4.84 3.22
CA VAL A 101 2.22 -4.36 4.09
C VAL A 101 1.56 -5.56 4.72
N ALA A 102 1.29 -5.54 6.02
CA ALA A 102 0.60 -6.63 6.71
C ALA A 102 -0.33 -6.07 7.79
N HIS A 103 -1.56 -6.56 7.78
CA HIS A 103 -2.57 -6.17 8.75
C HIS A 103 -2.25 -6.80 10.12
N GLN A 104 -1.93 -5.96 11.09
CA GLN A 104 -1.58 -6.40 12.44
C GLN A 104 -2.83 -6.85 13.19
N ALA A 105 -2.68 -7.88 14.03
CA ALA A 105 -3.81 -8.42 14.80
C ALA A 105 -4.33 -7.46 15.89
N ASP A 106 -3.53 -6.48 16.30
CA ASP A 106 -3.90 -5.40 17.21
C ASP A 106 -2.96 -4.20 16.96
N ILE A 107 -3.51 -2.99 17.04
CA ILE A 107 -2.75 -1.74 16.90
C ILE A 107 -3.00 -0.77 18.07
N GLY A 108 -3.55 -1.23 19.19
CA GLY A 108 -3.71 -0.40 20.38
C GLY A 108 -4.88 0.58 20.38
N GLY A 109 -5.85 0.42 19.49
CA GLY A 109 -7.06 1.25 19.45
C GLY A 109 -8.01 1.01 20.62
N LEU A 110 -9.16 1.69 20.62
CA LEU A 110 -10.17 1.71 21.69
C LEU A 110 -10.61 0.30 22.13
N VAL A 111 -10.76 -0.62 21.18
CA VAL A 111 -11.23 -2.00 21.42
C VAL A 111 -10.14 -3.02 21.10
N PRO A 112 -10.17 -4.23 21.69
CA PRO A 112 -9.32 -5.33 21.24
C PRO A 112 -9.59 -5.68 19.78
N GLY A 113 -8.54 -5.68 18.96
CA GLY A 113 -8.62 -5.91 17.52
C GLY A 113 -8.07 -4.72 16.73
N SER A 114 -8.45 -4.64 15.47
CA SER A 114 -7.90 -3.66 14.53
C SER A 114 -8.77 -2.42 14.34
N ASN A 115 -10.10 -2.56 14.37
CA ASN A 115 -11.04 -1.50 14.01
C ASN A 115 -12.17 -1.38 15.06
N SER A 116 -12.44 -0.16 15.52
CA SER A 116 -13.58 0.13 16.40
C SER A 116 -14.68 0.84 15.62
N THR A 117 -15.93 0.44 15.82
CA THR A 117 -17.11 1.15 15.30
C THR A 117 -17.40 2.44 16.06
N GLU A 118 -16.85 2.58 17.26
CA GLU A 118 -17.12 3.70 18.18
C GLU A 118 -16.08 4.82 18.08
N SER A 119 -15.01 4.63 17.29
CA SER A 119 -13.98 5.66 17.12
C SER A 119 -14.60 6.91 16.48
N VAL A 120 -14.40 8.07 17.09
CA VAL A 120 -14.81 9.38 16.54
C VAL A 120 -13.64 10.24 16.09
N ASP A 121 -12.41 9.81 16.39
CA ASP A 121 -11.17 10.43 15.94
C ASP A 121 -10.06 9.38 15.76
N ILE A 122 -9.04 9.73 14.95
CA ILE A 122 -7.94 8.82 14.60
C ILE A 122 -7.08 8.38 15.80
N TYR A 123 -7.07 9.14 16.90
CA TYR A 123 -6.27 8.79 18.07
C TYR A 123 -6.91 7.64 18.87
N GLN A 124 -8.21 7.41 18.68
CA GLN A 124 -8.93 6.28 19.24
C GLN A 124 -8.74 5.00 18.41
N GLU A 125 -8.28 5.11 17.16
CA GLU A 125 -8.08 3.97 16.27
C GLU A 125 -6.76 3.22 16.53
N GLY A 126 -5.82 3.83 17.27
CA GLY A 126 -4.62 3.17 17.77
C GLY A 126 -3.31 3.85 17.37
N LEU A 127 -2.24 3.07 17.35
CA LEU A 127 -0.89 3.56 17.18
C LEU A 127 -0.65 4.07 15.76
N ARG A 128 -0.37 5.38 15.67
CA ARG A 128 0.06 6.05 14.45
C ARG A 128 1.57 6.06 14.36
N ILE A 129 2.11 5.32 13.40
CA ILE A 129 3.53 5.18 13.12
C ILE A 129 3.86 6.11 11.94
N PRO A 130 4.54 7.24 12.19
CA PRO A 130 5.00 8.09 11.11
C PRO A 130 6.15 7.40 10.36
N THR A 131 6.42 7.81 9.12
CA THR A 131 7.53 7.28 8.31
C THR A 131 8.85 7.35 9.06
N SER A 132 9.35 6.21 9.53
CA SER A 132 10.47 6.12 10.47
C SER A 132 11.46 5.05 10.05
N LYS A 133 12.70 5.15 10.52
CA LYS A 133 13.69 4.09 10.35
C LYS A 133 13.50 3.02 11.42
N LEU A 134 13.05 1.84 11.00
CA LEU A 134 13.07 0.63 11.82
C LEU A 134 14.50 0.08 11.96
N TYR A 135 15.31 0.22 10.90
CA TYR A 135 16.75 -0.01 10.92
C TYR A 135 17.46 1.21 10.32
N ASP A 136 18.55 1.64 10.95
CA ASP A 136 19.45 2.69 10.44
C ASP A 136 20.80 2.07 10.10
N ALA A 137 21.10 1.96 8.81
CA ALA A 137 22.30 1.31 8.28
C ALA A 137 22.60 -0.05 8.94
N GLY A 138 21.60 -0.93 8.99
CA GLY A 138 21.70 -2.29 9.54
C GLY A 138 21.57 -2.39 11.06
N LYS A 139 21.44 -1.27 11.78
CA LYS A 139 21.22 -1.27 13.23
C LYS A 139 19.73 -1.16 13.55
N PRO A 140 19.13 -2.12 14.29
CA PRO A 140 17.73 -2.04 14.67
C PRO A 140 17.47 -0.87 15.61
N ASN A 141 16.33 -0.21 15.42
CA ASN A 141 15.81 0.79 16.33
C ASN A 141 14.91 0.12 17.38
N GLU A 142 15.54 -0.43 18.43
CA GLU A 142 14.84 -1.14 19.52
C GLU A 142 13.74 -0.30 20.17
N ALA A 143 13.93 1.02 20.25
CA ALA A 143 12.91 1.91 20.81
C ALA A 143 11.59 1.83 20.03
N ILE A 144 11.61 1.78 18.69
CA ILE A 144 10.39 1.63 17.90
C ILE A 144 9.70 0.30 18.19
N PHE A 145 10.46 -0.80 18.27
CA PHE A 145 9.91 -2.11 18.61
C PHE A 145 9.28 -2.13 20.00
N ASP A 146 9.93 -1.51 20.99
CA ASP A 146 9.44 -1.45 22.37
C ASP A 146 8.21 -0.54 22.49
N PHE A 147 8.19 0.59 21.78
CA PHE A 147 7.02 1.48 21.71
C PHE A 147 5.81 0.75 21.12
N ILE A 148 5.99 0.03 20.01
CA ILE A 148 4.91 -0.75 19.40
C ILE A 148 4.43 -1.83 20.38
N ALA A 149 5.36 -2.63 20.91
CA ALA A 149 5.02 -3.75 21.80
C ALA A 149 4.30 -3.30 23.08
N THR A 150 4.63 -2.12 23.60
CA THR A 150 3.99 -1.55 24.79
C THR A 150 2.56 -1.09 24.52
N ASN A 151 2.27 -0.68 23.27
CA ASN A 151 0.99 -0.08 22.90
C ASN A 151 0.03 -1.07 22.24
N VAL A 152 0.36 -2.36 22.15
CA VAL A 152 -0.52 -3.39 21.56
C VAL A 152 -0.83 -4.50 22.56
N ARG A 153 -2.02 -5.11 22.41
CA ARG A 153 -2.49 -6.20 23.26
C ARG A 153 -1.83 -7.55 22.93
N LEU A 154 -1.35 -7.70 21.70
CA LEU A 154 -0.76 -8.94 21.17
C LEU A 154 0.71 -8.74 20.73
N PRO A 155 1.62 -8.34 21.64
CA PRO A 155 2.98 -7.92 21.27
C PRO A 155 3.82 -9.06 20.67
N VAL A 156 3.58 -10.31 21.07
CA VAL A 156 4.29 -11.48 20.51
C VAL A 156 3.92 -11.67 19.04
N GLN A 157 2.63 -11.59 18.72
CA GLN A 157 2.12 -11.74 17.35
C GLN A 157 2.55 -10.56 16.49
N VAL A 158 2.35 -9.32 16.95
CA VAL A 158 2.72 -8.11 16.20
C VAL A 158 4.22 -8.08 15.90
N ARG A 159 5.08 -8.33 16.90
CA ARG A 159 6.54 -8.41 16.64
C ARG A 159 6.91 -9.60 15.74
N GLY A 160 6.19 -10.72 15.87
CA GLY A 160 6.37 -11.89 15.03
C GLY A 160 6.05 -11.62 13.55
N ASP A 161 4.94 -10.94 13.29
CA ASP A 161 4.54 -10.53 11.94
C ASP A 161 5.50 -9.49 11.35
N MET A 162 5.99 -8.53 12.16
CA MET A 162 7.05 -7.60 11.70
C MET A 162 8.34 -8.32 11.32
N ARG A 163 8.74 -9.36 12.07
CA ARG A 163 9.88 -10.21 11.71
C ARG A 163 9.62 -10.97 10.40
N SER A 164 8.39 -11.41 10.18
CA SER A 164 7.97 -12.06 8.94
C SER A 164 8.08 -11.12 7.73
N GLN A 165 7.62 -9.87 7.88
CA GLN A 165 7.76 -8.82 6.88
C GLN A 165 9.23 -8.52 6.56
N LEU A 166 10.09 -8.37 7.59
CA LEU A 166 11.54 -8.18 7.43
C LEU A 166 12.19 -9.32 6.65
N ALA A 167 11.89 -10.58 7.02
CA ALA A 167 12.42 -11.75 6.33
C ALA A 167 11.98 -11.81 4.86
N ALA A 168 10.76 -11.38 4.55
CA ALA A 168 10.28 -11.27 3.19
C ALA A 168 10.99 -10.15 2.40
N CYS A 169 11.26 -8.99 3.01
CA CYS A 169 12.09 -7.95 2.40
C CYS A 169 13.51 -8.44 2.10
N ASP A 170 14.16 -9.20 2.99
CA ASP A 170 15.49 -9.77 2.75
C ASP A 170 15.52 -10.78 1.59
N ILE A 171 14.43 -11.54 1.41
CA ILE A 171 14.26 -12.43 0.25
C ILE A 171 14.07 -11.60 -1.03
N GLY A 172 13.29 -10.53 -0.96
CA GLY A 172 13.03 -9.63 -2.08
C GLY A 172 14.31 -8.94 -2.57
N GLU A 173 15.08 -8.35 -1.65
CA GLU A 173 16.35 -7.70 -1.96
C GLU A 173 17.31 -8.65 -2.68
N ARG A 174 17.53 -9.86 -2.13
CA ARG A 174 18.38 -10.88 -2.76
C ARG A 174 17.93 -11.23 -4.17
N ALA A 175 16.63 -11.43 -4.38
CA ALA A 175 16.09 -11.76 -5.69
C ALA A 175 16.34 -10.64 -6.72
N VAL A 176 16.19 -9.38 -6.32
CA VAL A 176 16.48 -8.24 -7.20
C VAL A 176 17.97 -8.10 -7.48
N LEU A 177 18.83 -8.31 -6.47
CA LEU A 177 20.28 -8.31 -6.66
C LEU A 177 20.74 -9.43 -7.60
N ASP A 178 20.12 -10.62 -7.54
CA ASP A 178 20.37 -11.71 -8.49
C ASP A 178 19.97 -11.32 -9.93
N LEU A 179 18.85 -10.60 -10.10
CA LEU A 179 18.46 -10.07 -11.41
C LEU A 179 19.46 -9.04 -11.92
N ILE A 180 19.95 -8.15 -11.05
CA ILE A 180 20.98 -7.15 -11.39
C ILE A 180 22.28 -7.84 -11.80
N ALA A 181 22.71 -8.88 -11.09
CA ALA A 181 23.92 -9.62 -11.43
C ALA A 181 23.80 -10.33 -12.79
N ARG A 182 22.61 -10.84 -13.14
CA ARG A 182 22.36 -11.56 -14.40
C ARG A 182 22.21 -10.64 -15.60
N TYR A 183 21.46 -9.55 -15.46
CA TYR A 183 21.04 -8.70 -16.58
C TYR A 183 21.77 -7.36 -16.65
N GLY A 184 22.42 -6.94 -15.56
CA GLY A 184 22.98 -5.61 -15.38
C GLY A 184 21.91 -4.59 -14.97
N ALA A 185 22.28 -3.66 -14.09
CA ALA A 185 21.33 -2.72 -13.50
C ALA A 185 20.65 -1.82 -14.55
N ASP A 186 21.40 -1.31 -15.52
CA ASP A 186 20.86 -0.37 -16.52
C ASP A 186 19.91 -1.05 -17.51
N ASN A 187 20.16 -2.32 -17.84
CA ASN A 187 19.23 -3.10 -18.66
C ASN A 187 17.95 -3.40 -17.87
N LEU A 188 18.08 -3.72 -16.58
CA LEU A 188 16.95 -4.02 -15.73
C LEU A 188 16.01 -2.81 -15.60
N THR A 189 16.55 -1.60 -15.46
CA THR A 189 15.76 -0.35 -15.51
C THR A 189 14.99 -0.23 -16.83
N LYS A 190 15.63 -0.46 -17.99
CA LYS A 190 14.94 -0.42 -19.29
C LYS A 190 13.83 -1.48 -19.40
N TYR A 191 14.02 -2.66 -18.81
CA TYR A 191 12.99 -3.70 -18.79
C TYR A 191 11.80 -3.29 -17.92
N PHE A 192 12.04 -2.62 -16.79
CA PHE A 192 10.98 -2.07 -15.95
C PHE A 192 10.15 -1.02 -16.69
N ASP A 193 10.81 -0.06 -17.36
CA ASP A 193 10.12 0.95 -18.18
C ASP A 193 9.29 0.28 -19.28
N THR A 194 9.84 -0.74 -19.93
CA THR A 194 9.15 -1.52 -20.96
C THR A 194 7.93 -2.24 -20.40
N LEU A 195 8.05 -2.87 -19.22
CA LEU A 195 6.94 -3.56 -18.56
C LEU A 195 5.81 -2.60 -18.18
N LEU A 196 6.17 -1.42 -17.68
CA LEU A 196 5.20 -0.38 -17.34
C LEU A 196 4.48 0.15 -18.57
N ASN A 197 5.21 0.43 -19.65
CA ASN A 197 4.62 0.88 -20.92
C ASN A 197 3.72 -0.21 -21.53
N TYR A 198 4.13 -1.48 -21.43
CA TYR A 198 3.31 -2.61 -21.88
C TYR A 198 2.01 -2.74 -21.05
N SER A 199 2.12 -2.66 -19.72
CA SER A 199 0.96 -2.67 -18.81
C SER A 199 -0.01 -1.53 -19.11
N GLU A 200 0.50 -0.32 -19.34
CA GLU A 200 -0.29 0.84 -19.78
C GLU A 200 -0.99 0.58 -21.12
N GLN A 201 -0.25 0.12 -22.14
CA GLN A 201 -0.80 -0.12 -23.47
C GLN A 201 -1.93 -1.17 -23.44
N ARG A 202 -1.76 -2.24 -22.67
CA ARG A 202 -2.79 -3.25 -22.49
C ARG A 202 -4.01 -2.67 -21.78
N ALA A 203 -3.81 -1.89 -20.70
CA ALA A 203 -4.90 -1.24 -19.98
C ALA A 203 -5.70 -0.29 -20.87
N ARG A 204 -5.02 0.57 -21.62
CA ARG A 204 -5.64 1.48 -22.62
C ARG A 204 -6.44 0.72 -23.67
N SER A 205 -5.95 -0.45 -24.12
CA SER A 205 -6.68 -1.29 -25.07
C SER A 205 -8.00 -1.82 -24.49
N GLU A 206 -8.02 -2.20 -23.21
CA GLU A 206 -9.25 -2.64 -22.53
C GLU A 206 -10.22 -1.46 -22.34
N ILE A 207 -9.71 -0.29 -21.92
CA ILE A 207 -10.52 0.93 -21.74
C ILE A 207 -11.17 1.36 -23.05
N LYS A 208 -10.42 1.33 -24.16
CA LYS A 208 -10.92 1.69 -25.50
C LYS A 208 -12.04 0.79 -26.01
N ALA A 209 -12.15 -0.44 -25.49
CA ALA A 209 -13.24 -1.35 -25.83
C ALA A 209 -14.55 -1.01 -25.08
N LEU A 210 -14.48 -0.20 -24.03
CA LEU A 210 -15.65 0.29 -23.29
C LEU A 210 -16.34 1.42 -24.07
N PRO A 211 -17.66 1.62 -23.89
CA PRO A 211 -18.36 2.74 -24.49
C PRO A 211 -17.93 4.06 -23.84
N ASP A 212 -17.53 5.03 -24.67
CA ASP A 212 -17.36 6.43 -24.25
C ASP A 212 -18.66 6.97 -23.64
N GLY A 213 -18.54 7.72 -22.55
CA GLY A 213 -19.70 8.31 -21.88
C GLY A 213 -19.45 8.71 -20.43
N THR A 214 -20.49 9.25 -19.81
CA THR A 214 -20.51 9.60 -18.39
C THR A 214 -21.42 8.64 -17.64
N PHE A 215 -20.88 7.99 -16.62
CA PHE A 215 -21.57 7.04 -15.75
C PHE A 215 -21.58 7.59 -14.33
N LYS A 216 -22.69 7.39 -13.61
CA LYS A 216 -22.84 7.88 -12.24
C LYS A 216 -23.42 6.78 -11.37
N PHE A 217 -22.93 6.70 -10.15
CA PHE A 217 -23.47 5.82 -9.13
C PHE A 217 -23.34 6.51 -7.77
N GLU A 218 -24.31 6.30 -6.90
CA GLU A 218 -24.22 6.71 -5.50
C GLU A 218 -24.74 5.60 -4.61
N ASP A 219 -24.12 5.50 -3.43
CA ASP A 219 -24.50 4.59 -2.37
C ASP A 219 -24.31 5.27 -1.01
N PHE A 220 -24.74 4.60 0.06
CA PHE A 220 -24.87 5.19 1.38
C PHE A 220 -24.34 4.23 2.44
N ILE A 221 -23.53 4.75 3.38
CA ILE A 221 -23.06 4.03 4.57
C ILE A 221 -23.75 4.63 5.79
N ASP A 222 -24.40 3.82 6.60
CA ASP A 222 -24.90 4.21 7.92
C ASP A 222 -23.91 3.86 9.03
N ALA A 223 -23.95 4.63 10.11
CA ALA A 223 -23.26 4.31 11.35
C ALA A 223 -24.05 4.86 12.53
N ASP A 224 -24.15 4.08 13.61
CA ASP A 224 -24.94 4.42 14.79
C ASP A 224 -24.47 5.72 15.47
N ASN A 225 -23.20 6.08 15.31
CA ASN A 225 -22.59 7.29 15.86
C ASN A 225 -22.70 8.51 14.93
N ILE A 226 -23.46 8.45 13.83
CA ILE A 226 -23.68 9.55 12.89
C ILE A 226 -25.15 10.01 12.94
N GLU A 227 -25.39 11.15 13.58
CA GLU A 227 -26.73 11.71 13.77
C GLU A 227 -27.34 12.34 12.50
N GLU A 228 -26.50 12.78 11.55
CA GLU A 228 -26.92 13.53 10.35
C GLU A 228 -27.49 12.64 9.22
N GLY A 229 -27.61 11.33 9.48
CA GLY A 229 -28.08 10.34 8.50
C GLY A 229 -26.93 9.67 7.75
N PRO A 230 -27.26 8.81 6.76
CA PRO A 230 -26.26 8.00 6.10
C PRO A 230 -25.28 8.84 5.27
N VAL A 231 -24.01 8.44 5.31
CA VAL A 231 -22.89 9.05 4.58
C VAL A 231 -22.96 8.63 3.11
N LYS A 232 -23.13 9.61 2.24
CA LYS A 232 -23.22 9.37 0.80
C LYS A 232 -21.83 9.21 0.19
N ILE A 233 -21.66 8.17 -0.61
CA ILE A 233 -20.51 7.96 -1.50
C ILE A 233 -21.02 8.08 -2.93
N ALA A 234 -20.56 9.07 -3.68
CA ALA A 234 -21.00 9.31 -5.04
C ALA A 234 -19.80 9.37 -5.99
N VAL A 235 -19.88 8.59 -7.07
CA VAL A 235 -18.84 8.51 -8.10
C VAL A 235 -19.43 8.92 -9.46
N LYS A 236 -18.69 9.77 -10.16
CA LYS A 236 -18.89 10.06 -11.59
C LYS A 236 -17.67 9.54 -12.34
N ILE A 237 -17.90 8.73 -13.36
CA ILE A 237 -16.87 8.17 -14.23
C ILE A 237 -17.10 8.70 -15.64
N ASP A 238 -16.09 9.37 -16.21
CA ASP A 238 -16.08 9.74 -17.63
C ASP A 238 -15.08 8.83 -18.36
N ILE A 239 -15.55 8.08 -19.36
CA ILE A 239 -14.72 7.30 -20.28
C ILE A 239 -14.58 8.09 -21.58
N LYS A 240 -13.34 8.37 -22.00
CA LYS A 240 -13.04 9.15 -23.20
C LYS A 240 -11.86 8.53 -23.94
N GLY A 241 -12.14 7.80 -25.02
CA GLY A 241 -11.11 7.11 -25.79
C GLY A 241 -10.49 5.98 -24.98
N ASP A 242 -9.25 6.17 -24.52
CA ASP A 242 -8.52 5.17 -23.73
C ASP A 242 -8.17 5.63 -22.30
N ASP A 243 -8.80 6.72 -21.83
CA ASP A 243 -8.69 7.23 -20.47
C ASP A 243 -10.01 7.11 -19.68
N ILE A 244 -9.87 6.84 -18.38
CA ILE A 244 -10.93 6.87 -17.38
C ILE A 244 -10.69 8.05 -16.44
N PHE A 245 -11.70 8.90 -16.24
CA PHE A 245 -11.67 9.97 -15.24
C PHE A 245 -12.69 9.68 -14.15
N VAL A 246 -12.23 9.54 -12.91
CA VAL A 246 -13.05 9.25 -11.72
C VAL A 246 -13.13 10.51 -10.87
N ASP A 247 -14.35 10.90 -10.49
CA ASP A 247 -14.64 12.06 -9.66
C ASP A 247 -15.55 11.68 -8.49
N LEU A 248 -15.02 11.82 -7.27
CA LEU A 248 -15.71 11.53 -6.02
C LEU A 248 -16.23 12.78 -5.28
N SER A 249 -16.10 13.97 -5.88
CA SER A 249 -16.48 15.25 -5.25
C SER A 249 -17.97 15.38 -4.91
N GLY A 250 -18.81 14.47 -5.40
CA GLY A 250 -20.22 14.38 -5.03
C GLY A 250 -20.48 13.70 -3.67
N SER A 251 -19.46 13.11 -3.04
CA SER A 251 -19.56 12.39 -1.77
C SER A 251 -19.70 13.33 -0.57
N SER A 252 -20.18 12.80 0.55
CA SER A 252 -20.28 13.54 1.80
C SER A 252 -18.89 13.95 2.34
N PRO A 253 -18.79 15.05 3.11
CA PRO A 253 -17.59 15.39 3.86
C PRO A 253 -17.21 14.31 4.89
N GLN A 254 -16.00 14.43 5.44
CA GLN A 254 -15.57 13.59 6.55
C GLN A 254 -16.54 13.66 7.73
N VAL A 255 -16.73 12.53 8.42
CA VAL A 255 -17.64 12.39 9.55
C VAL A 255 -16.87 12.07 10.83
N PRO A 256 -17.41 12.36 12.03
CA PRO A 256 -16.77 12.02 13.30
C PRO A 256 -16.93 10.52 13.62
N ALA A 257 -16.50 9.63 12.72
CA ALA A 257 -16.61 8.18 12.85
C ALA A 257 -15.42 7.46 12.16
N GLY A 258 -15.06 6.25 12.63
CA GLY A 258 -13.98 5.41 12.10
C GLY A 258 -14.22 4.79 10.72
N ILE A 259 -14.98 5.47 9.84
CA ILE A 259 -15.36 5.01 8.49
C ILE A 259 -14.81 5.93 7.38
N ASN A 260 -14.01 6.94 7.74
CA ASN A 260 -13.40 7.84 6.77
C ASN A 260 -12.30 7.13 5.99
N SER A 261 -12.42 7.11 4.65
CA SER A 261 -11.41 6.49 3.78
C SER A 261 -10.25 7.45 3.47
N PRO A 262 -9.00 7.14 3.87
CA PRO A 262 -7.87 7.98 3.49
C PRO A 262 -7.59 7.96 1.99
N ILE A 263 -7.04 9.07 1.46
CA ILE A 263 -6.77 9.24 0.02
C ILE A 263 -6.00 8.05 -0.60
N PRO A 264 -4.92 7.53 0.02
CA PRO A 264 -4.22 6.37 -0.55
C PRO A 264 -5.10 5.12 -0.68
N PHE A 265 -5.99 4.86 0.29
CA PHE A 265 -6.93 3.74 0.25
C PHE A 265 -8.01 3.97 -0.81
N THR A 266 -8.56 5.18 -0.90
CA THR A 266 -9.56 5.54 -1.93
C THR A 266 -9.01 5.32 -3.34
N ARG A 267 -7.76 5.74 -3.61
CA ARG A 267 -7.10 5.48 -4.90
C ARG A 267 -6.91 3.99 -5.14
N ALA A 268 -6.45 3.25 -4.14
CA ALA A 268 -6.24 1.81 -4.23
C ALA A 268 -7.55 1.06 -4.56
N ALA A 269 -8.66 1.42 -3.92
CA ALA A 269 -9.98 0.87 -4.19
C ALA A 269 -10.42 1.13 -5.65
N ILE A 270 -10.20 2.34 -6.17
CA ILE A 270 -10.51 2.68 -7.57
C ILE A 270 -9.65 1.85 -8.54
N TYR A 271 -8.34 1.77 -8.31
CA TYR A 271 -7.45 0.96 -9.14
C TYR A 271 -7.81 -0.52 -9.10
N GLY A 272 -8.23 -1.03 -7.94
CA GLY A 272 -8.74 -2.39 -7.76
C GLY A 272 -10.02 -2.62 -8.56
N ALA A 273 -11.00 -1.73 -8.43
CA ALA A 273 -12.28 -1.84 -9.15
C ALA A 273 -12.09 -1.85 -10.66
N VAL A 274 -11.23 -0.98 -11.21
CA VAL A 274 -10.90 -0.97 -12.65
C VAL A 274 -10.13 -2.23 -13.04
N ARG A 275 -9.21 -2.73 -12.20
CA ARG A 275 -8.43 -3.94 -12.48
C ARG A 275 -9.31 -5.18 -12.64
N LEU A 276 -10.43 -5.26 -11.92
CA LEU A 276 -11.37 -6.40 -11.96
C LEU A 276 -12.06 -6.60 -13.31
N ILE A 277 -12.19 -5.56 -14.12
CA ILE A 277 -12.83 -5.61 -15.45
C ILE A 277 -11.81 -5.71 -16.60
N MET A 278 -10.52 -5.75 -16.27
CA MET A 278 -9.42 -5.85 -17.24
C MET A 278 -8.92 -7.29 -17.36
N ASP A 279 -8.33 -7.63 -18.51
CA ASP A 279 -7.65 -8.91 -18.73
C ASP A 279 -6.70 -9.28 -17.56
N PRO A 280 -6.87 -10.45 -16.91
CA PRO A 280 -6.03 -10.89 -15.79
C PRO A 280 -4.54 -11.04 -16.17
N ASP A 281 -4.20 -11.18 -17.46
CA ASP A 281 -2.82 -11.29 -17.92
C ASP A 281 -2.07 -9.94 -18.00
N ILE A 282 -2.77 -8.82 -17.82
CA ILE A 282 -2.11 -7.50 -17.70
C ILE A 282 -1.20 -7.51 -16.45
N PRO A 283 0.09 -7.15 -16.59
CA PRO A 283 0.98 -7.09 -15.44
C PRO A 283 0.44 -6.14 -14.35
N ASN A 284 0.42 -6.62 -13.10
CA ASN A 284 0.11 -5.84 -11.91
C ASN A 284 1.28 -4.90 -11.56
N ALA A 285 1.44 -3.88 -12.39
CA ALA A 285 2.47 -2.84 -12.31
C ALA A 285 1.81 -1.46 -12.43
N ALA A 286 2.51 -0.39 -12.05
CA ALA A 286 1.95 0.97 -12.05
C ALA A 286 1.55 1.49 -13.45
N GLY A 287 1.93 0.79 -14.52
CA GLY A 287 1.57 1.14 -15.89
C GLY A 287 0.06 1.23 -16.11
N TYR A 288 -0.72 0.25 -15.63
CA TYR A 288 -2.18 0.26 -15.84
C TYR A 288 -2.90 1.37 -15.07
N HIS A 289 -2.24 2.04 -14.11
CA HIS A 289 -2.78 3.19 -13.39
C HIS A 289 -2.76 4.47 -14.24
N ARG A 290 -1.85 4.57 -15.20
CA ARG A 290 -1.60 5.79 -16.00
C ARG A 290 -2.81 6.31 -16.79
N PRO A 291 -3.69 5.48 -17.38
CA PRO A 291 -4.92 5.95 -18.01
C PRO A 291 -6.07 6.25 -17.03
N ILE A 292 -5.85 6.15 -15.72
CA ILE A 292 -6.89 6.32 -14.70
C ILE A 292 -6.61 7.60 -13.91
N HIS A 293 -7.41 8.64 -14.15
CA HIS A 293 -7.29 9.96 -13.54
C HIS A 293 -8.29 10.09 -12.41
N ILE A 294 -7.83 10.37 -11.19
CA ILE A 294 -8.67 10.34 -9.99
C ILE A 294 -8.72 11.73 -9.33
N ASN A 295 -9.94 12.24 -9.16
CA ASN A 295 -10.26 13.40 -8.35
C ASN A 295 -11.05 12.96 -7.10
N VAL A 296 -10.47 13.20 -5.92
CA VAL A 296 -11.06 12.91 -4.60
C VAL A 296 -11.17 14.21 -3.82
#